data_AF-A0A1C1CX41-F1
#
_entry.id   AF-A0A1C1CX41-F1
#
_cell.length_a   1.000
_cell.length_b   1.000
_cell.length_c   1.000
_cell.angle_alpha   90.00
_cell.angle_beta   90.00
_cell.angle_gamma   90.00
#
_symmetry.space_group_name_H-M   'P 1'
#
loop_
_entity.id
_entity.type
_entity.pdbx_description
1 polymer ?
#
loop_
_entity_poly.entity_id
_entity_poly.type
_entity_poly.pdbx_seq_one_letter_code
_entity_poly.pdbx_strand_id
1 'polypeptide(L)'
;MSWLAPVHPPSQAQAQAQAQSPSQSQSQSQSQPEEGRRIHQIVRLNPQDYAAYKECHAKVWPEVVAQIRASNMADYSIAYDRDTSLLFASFKYTGRDFEADMAKMRAHEPTRRWWAMTDAFQQSVNPGAVSSEKAGTVGEDGKKVPGWWKECEELFYLP
;
A
#
# COMPACT_ATOMS: atom_id res chain seq x y z
N MET A 1 23.55 -19.69 -68.07
CA MET A 1 23.98 -19.68 -66.65
C MET A 1 24.80 -18.42 -66.46
N SER A 2 24.22 -17.32 -65.97
CA SER A 2 24.81 -15.96 -65.97
C SER A 2 25.55 -15.70 -64.64
N TRP A 3 26.72 -15.06 -64.53
CA TRP A 3 27.41 -13.96 -65.24
C TRP A 3 26.89 -12.52 -64.94
N LEU A 4 27.82 -11.74 -64.34
CA LEU A 4 28.09 -10.28 -64.46
C LEU A 4 27.21 -9.23 -63.75
N ALA A 5 27.91 -8.29 -63.08
CA ALA A 5 27.44 -6.97 -62.61
C ALA A 5 27.72 -5.87 -63.67
N PRO A 6 27.11 -4.66 -63.59
CA PRO A 6 27.77 -3.44 -63.04
C PRO A 6 26.81 -2.57 -62.13
N VAL A 7 27.18 -1.67 -61.19
CA VAL A 7 28.01 -0.41 -61.20
C VAL A 7 27.29 0.75 -61.96
N HIS A 8 27.05 2.00 -61.45
CA HIS A 8 27.52 2.78 -60.26
C HIS A 8 26.47 3.88 -59.80
N PRO A 9 26.65 4.57 -58.64
CA PRO A 9 25.80 5.69 -58.11
C PRO A 9 26.44 7.11 -58.32
N PRO A 10 25.79 8.27 -57.99
CA PRO A 10 26.00 8.95 -56.67
C PRO A 10 24.91 9.98 -56.16
N SER A 11 25.17 10.63 -55.01
CA SER A 11 24.73 11.99 -54.54
C SER A 11 23.27 12.27 -54.10
N GLN A 12 22.97 13.17 -53.14
CA GLN A 12 23.74 13.85 -52.05
C GLN A 12 22.75 14.57 -51.09
N ALA A 13 23.10 14.72 -49.80
CA ALA A 13 22.61 15.66 -48.75
C ALA A 13 22.52 14.93 -47.39
N GLN A 14 23.51 14.98 -46.48
CA GLN A 14 23.89 16.09 -45.59
C GLN A 14 22.76 16.66 -44.72
N ALA A 15 22.65 16.15 -43.49
CA ALA A 15 22.33 16.93 -42.30
C ALA A 15 23.12 16.36 -41.11
N GLN A 16 23.99 17.16 -40.51
CA GLN A 16 24.69 16.81 -39.26
C GLN A 16 23.88 17.36 -38.08
N ALA A 17 23.86 16.65 -36.95
CA ALA A 17 24.41 17.14 -35.67
C ALA A 17 23.84 16.39 -34.44
N GLN A 18 24.79 15.90 -33.62
CA GLN A 18 24.80 15.96 -32.16
C GLN A 18 23.72 15.23 -31.35
N ALA A 19 24.20 14.23 -30.62
CA ALA A 19 23.52 13.62 -29.48
C ALA A 19 23.35 14.59 -28.31
N GLN A 20 22.25 14.46 -27.58
CA GLN A 20 22.18 14.71 -26.14
C GLN A 20 21.06 13.88 -25.49
N SER A 21 21.26 13.56 -24.21
CA SER A 21 20.61 12.47 -23.45
C SER A 21 19.15 12.76 -23.04
N PRO A 22 18.37 11.78 -22.53
CA PRO A 22 16.91 11.85 -22.55
C PRO A 22 16.33 12.87 -21.57
N SER A 23 15.23 13.51 -21.98
CA SER A 23 14.50 14.51 -21.21
C SER A 23 13.78 13.88 -20.02
N GLN A 24 14.39 14.03 -18.84
CA GLN A 24 13.77 14.25 -17.53
C GLN A 24 12.37 13.63 -17.33
N SER A 25 12.35 12.42 -16.76
CA SER A 25 11.19 11.93 -16.01
C SER A 25 10.97 12.81 -14.79
N GLN A 26 9.99 13.71 -14.85
CA GLN A 26 9.53 14.49 -13.70
C GLN A 26 8.83 13.55 -12.70
N SER A 27 9.63 12.95 -11.82
CA SER A 27 9.10 12.25 -10.65
C SER A 27 8.47 13.27 -9.70
N GLN A 28 7.16 13.11 -9.47
CA GLN A 28 6.43 13.94 -8.51
C GLN A 28 6.86 13.56 -7.09
N SER A 29 7.92 14.19 -6.62
CA SER A 29 8.31 14.18 -5.20
C SER A 29 7.24 14.91 -4.39
N GLN A 30 6.22 14.18 -3.93
CA GLN A 30 5.36 14.64 -2.86
C GLN A 30 6.19 14.65 -1.58
N SER A 31 6.70 15.81 -1.20
CA SER A 31 7.36 16.02 0.09
C SER A 31 6.36 15.73 1.21
N GLN A 32 6.52 14.60 1.90
CA GLN A 32 5.77 14.36 3.13
C GLN A 32 6.21 15.37 4.20
N PRO A 33 5.31 15.75 5.13
CA PRO A 33 5.71 16.51 6.31
C PRO A 33 6.80 15.75 7.09
N GLU A 34 7.77 16.47 7.65
CA GLU A 34 8.85 15.90 8.50
C GLU A 34 8.32 15.06 9.69
N GLU A 35 7.05 15.26 10.07
CA GLU A 35 6.35 14.57 11.16
C GLU A 35 5.66 13.25 10.73
N GLY A 36 5.73 12.90 9.44
CA GLY A 36 5.07 11.73 8.85
C GLY A 36 3.60 11.95 8.45
N ARG A 37 3.07 11.04 7.63
CA ARG A 37 1.67 11.07 7.17
C ARG A 37 0.76 10.40 8.22
N ARG A 38 -0.19 11.16 8.77
CA ARG A 38 -1.32 10.57 9.52
C ARG A 38 -2.24 9.82 8.56
N ILE A 39 -2.68 8.63 8.98
CA ILE A 39 -3.63 7.80 8.25
C ILE A 39 -4.76 7.44 9.21
N HIS A 40 -6.00 7.68 8.78
CA HIS A 40 -7.21 7.34 9.53
C HIS A 40 -7.97 6.30 8.72
N GLN A 41 -8.42 5.22 9.33
CA GLN A 41 -9.10 4.13 8.63
C GLN A 41 -10.25 3.55 9.44
N ILE A 42 -11.23 2.96 8.75
CA ILE A 42 -12.36 2.26 9.38
C ILE A 42 -12.55 0.85 8.82
N VAL A 43 -13.05 -0.05 9.67
CA VAL A 43 -13.57 -1.37 9.31
C VAL A 43 -14.77 -1.69 10.20
N ARG A 44 -15.67 -2.57 9.76
CA ARG A 44 -16.75 -3.05 10.64
C ARG A 44 -16.23 -4.20 11.49
N LEU A 45 -16.56 -4.18 12.78
CA LEU A 45 -16.40 -5.32 13.66
C LEU A 45 -17.72 -6.08 13.74
N ASN A 46 -17.64 -7.40 13.73
CA ASN A 46 -18.77 -8.26 14.05
C ASN A 46 -19.17 -8.07 15.53
N PRO A 47 -20.42 -7.67 15.86
CA PRO A 47 -20.79 -7.35 17.25
C PRO A 47 -20.55 -8.51 18.23
N GLN A 48 -20.75 -9.75 17.80
CA GLN A 48 -20.51 -10.94 18.61
C GLN A 48 -19.02 -11.18 18.94
N ASP A 49 -18.11 -10.69 18.10
CA ASP A 49 -16.67 -10.91 18.23
C ASP A 49 -15.98 -9.83 19.07
N TYR A 50 -16.72 -8.82 19.56
CA TYR A 50 -16.17 -7.70 20.34
C TYR A 50 -15.29 -8.13 21.52
N ALA A 51 -15.71 -9.15 22.27
CA ALA A 51 -14.95 -9.64 23.42
C ALA A 51 -13.60 -10.28 23.00
N ALA A 52 -13.63 -11.14 21.96
CA ALA A 52 -12.44 -11.79 21.42
C ALA A 52 -11.47 -10.79 20.78
N TYR A 53 -11.99 -9.82 20.01
CA TYR A 53 -11.21 -8.76 19.40
C TYR A 53 -10.49 -7.89 20.44
N LYS A 54 -11.20 -7.52 21.52
CA LYS A 54 -10.60 -6.76 22.63
C LYS A 54 -9.54 -7.58 23.38
N GLU A 55 -9.80 -8.87 23.63
CA GLU A 55 -8.82 -9.72 24.31
C GLU A 55 -7.54 -9.92 23.50
N CYS A 56 -7.64 -10.19 22.20
CA CYS A 56 -6.45 -10.41 21.38
C CYS A 56 -5.61 -9.13 21.28
N HIS A 57 -6.23 -7.95 21.12
CA HIS A 57 -5.51 -6.67 21.08
C HIS A 57 -4.90 -6.24 22.43
N ALA A 58 -5.34 -6.80 23.56
CA ALA A 58 -4.63 -6.67 24.83
C ALA A 58 -3.35 -7.53 24.90
N LYS A 59 -3.16 -8.44 23.94
CA LYS A 59 -2.11 -9.47 23.89
C LYS A 59 -1.48 -9.60 22.49
N VAL A 60 -1.30 -8.48 21.77
CA VAL A 60 -0.69 -8.47 20.42
C VAL A 60 0.67 -9.13 20.47
N TRP A 61 0.95 -10.02 19.52
CA TRP A 61 2.18 -10.80 19.49
C TRP A 61 3.41 -9.87 19.31
N PRO A 62 4.50 -10.04 20.10
CA PRO A 62 5.68 -9.19 20.02
C PRO A 62 6.28 -9.04 18.62
N GLU A 63 6.26 -10.12 17.83
CA GLU A 63 6.73 -10.17 16.44
C GLU A 63 5.88 -9.30 15.51
N VAL A 64 4.56 -9.25 15.75
CA VAL A 64 3.64 -8.39 14.99
C VAL A 64 3.89 -6.92 15.33
N VAL A 65 4.07 -6.59 16.62
CA VAL A 65 4.43 -5.23 17.07
C VAL A 65 5.79 -4.81 16.50
N ALA A 66 6.77 -5.70 16.49
CA ALA A 66 8.09 -5.45 15.91
C ALA A 66 8.00 -5.18 14.39
N GLN A 67 7.21 -5.96 13.65
CA GLN A 67 7.01 -5.75 12.22
C GLN A 67 6.25 -4.45 11.91
N ILE A 68 5.23 -4.08 12.69
CA ILE A 68 4.52 -2.79 12.56
C ILE A 68 5.50 -1.62 12.70
N ARG A 69 6.37 -1.66 13.72
CA ARG A 69 7.42 -0.64 13.93
C ARG A 69 8.45 -0.63 12.79
N ALA A 70 8.89 -1.80 12.32
CA ALA A 70 9.82 -1.94 11.20
C ALA A 70 9.25 -1.48 9.85
N SER A 71 7.92 -1.45 9.72
CA SER A 71 7.17 -0.87 8.60
C SER A 71 6.79 0.61 8.83
N ASN A 72 7.52 1.31 9.70
CA ASN A 72 7.42 2.76 9.94
C ASN A 72 6.03 3.25 10.39
N MET A 73 5.27 2.40 11.09
CA MET A 73 4.00 2.79 11.72
C MET A 73 4.24 3.12 13.20
N ALA A 74 3.93 4.36 13.58
CA ALA A 74 4.01 4.88 14.93
C ALA A 74 2.65 5.45 15.38
N ASP A 75 2.49 5.72 16.67
CA ASP A 75 1.29 6.38 17.23
C ASP A 75 -0.02 5.65 16.85
N TYR A 76 0.02 4.32 16.78
CA TYR A 76 -1.07 3.50 16.26
C TYR A 76 -2.08 3.17 17.36
N SER A 77 -3.31 3.66 17.20
CA SER A 77 -4.46 3.38 18.07
C SER A 77 -5.62 2.75 17.29
N ILE A 78 -6.47 2.00 17.99
CA ILE A 78 -7.76 1.49 17.47
C ILE A 78 -8.84 1.74 18.52
N ALA A 79 -9.89 2.47 18.15
CA ALA A 79 -11.10 2.70 18.93
C ALA A 79 -12.28 1.92 18.34
N TYR A 80 -13.35 1.73 19.13
CA TYR A 80 -14.57 1.02 18.72
C TYR A 80 -15.81 1.81 19.12
N ASP A 81 -16.71 2.05 18.16
CA ASP A 81 -18.07 2.51 18.43
C ASP A 81 -19.03 1.32 18.48
N ARG A 82 -19.85 1.25 19.53
CA ARG A 82 -20.84 0.17 19.72
C ARG A 82 -22.03 0.32 18.78
N ASP A 83 -22.48 1.55 18.55
CA ASP A 83 -23.77 1.82 17.90
C ASP A 83 -23.68 1.55 16.40
N THR A 84 -22.61 1.99 15.74
CA THR A 84 -22.33 1.67 14.33
C THR A 84 -21.56 0.36 14.15
N SER A 85 -21.01 -0.21 15.22
CA SER A 85 -20.07 -1.34 15.19
C SER A 85 -18.85 -1.11 14.28
N LEU A 86 -18.39 0.13 14.17
CA LEU A 86 -17.17 0.49 13.46
C LEU A 86 -15.96 0.51 14.41
N LEU A 87 -14.85 -0.02 13.92
CA LEU A 87 -13.52 0.26 14.45
C LEU A 87 -12.94 1.46 13.71
N PHE A 88 -12.27 2.33 14.46
CA PHE A 88 -11.54 3.49 13.95
C PHE A 88 -10.07 3.31 14.29
N ALA A 89 -9.23 3.14 13.27
CA ALA A 89 -7.79 3.07 13.37
C ALA A 89 -7.17 4.42 13.01
N SER A 90 -6.16 4.85 13.76
CA SER A 90 -5.31 5.98 13.38
C SER A 90 -3.84 5.68 13.67
N PHE A 91 -2.94 6.08 12.78
CA PHE A 91 -1.50 5.95 12.97
C PHE A 91 -0.72 7.01 12.18
N LYS A 92 0.52 7.28 12.61
CA LYS A 92 1.50 8.08 11.87
C LYS A 92 2.43 7.14 11.09
N TYR A 93 2.46 7.30 9.77
CA TYR A 93 3.42 6.64 8.89
C TYR A 93 4.62 7.55 8.66
N THR A 94 5.81 7.13 9.11
CA THR A 94 7.05 7.92 9.05
C THR A 94 8.05 7.40 8.01
N GLY A 95 7.63 6.47 7.15
CA GLY A 95 8.47 5.88 6.11
C GLY A 95 8.42 6.66 4.80
N ARG A 96 9.15 6.18 3.79
CA ARG A 96 9.27 6.84 2.47
C ARG A 96 8.58 6.11 1.32
N ASP A 97 8.17 4.85 1.53
CA ASP A 97 7.49 4.03 0.53
C ASP A 97 6.47 3.12 1.26
N PHE A 98 5.24 3.60 1.32
CA PHE A 98 4.16 2.92 2.03
C PHE A 98 3.83 1.56 1.42
N GLU A 99 3.87 1.44 0.09
CA GLU A 99 3.53 0.18 -0.59
C GLU A 99 4.62 -0.89 -0.37
N ALA A 100 5.89 -0.49 -0.35
CA ALA A 100 6.99 -1.38 0.03
C ALA A 100 6.92 -1.79 1.50
N ASP A 101 6.58 -0.89 2.42
CA ASP A 101 6.43 -1.22 3.84
C ASP A 101 5.22 -2.12 4.12
N MET A 102 4.11 -1.92 3.41
CA MET A 102 2.97 -2.86 3.43
C MET A 102 3.33 -4.20 2.77
N ALA A 103 4.17 -4.22 1.74
CA ALA A 103 4.66 -5.47 1.14
C ALA A 103 5.52 -6.29 2.13
N LYS A 104 6.34 -5.65 2.96
CA LYS A 104 7.06 -6.32 4.06
C LYS A 104 6.10 -6.95 5.06
N MET A 105 5.04 -6.24 5.45
CA MET A 105 4.01 -6.77 6.34
C MET A 105 3.29 -7.99 5.73
N ARG A 106 2.93 -7.94 4.44
CA ARG A 106 2.36 -9.10 3.69
C ARG A 106 3.33 -10.28 3.60
N ALA A 107 4.64 -10.02 3.52
CA ALA A 107 5.68 -11.05 3.49
C ALA A 107 5.94 -11.70 4.87
N HIS A 108 5.66 -11.00 5.97
CA HIS A 108 5.90 -11.47 7.34
C HIS A 108 4.84 -12.49 7.82
N GLU A 109 5.28 -13.72 8.13
CA GLU A 109 4.37 -14.84 8.46
C GLU A 109 3.54 -14.63 9.75
N PRO A 110 4.10 -14.15 10.87
CA PRO A 110 3.32 -13.86 12.07
C PRO A 110 2.26 -12.79 11.83
N THR A 111 2.56 -11.79 10.98
CA THR A 111 1.60 -10.74 10.60
C THR A 111 0.46 -11.29 9.75
N ARG A 112 0.73 -12.19 8.78
CA ARG A 112 -0.35 -12.87 8.03
C ARG A 112 -1.27 -13.69 8.94
N ARG A 113 -0.70 -14.45 9.89
CA ARG A 113 -1.48 -15.25 10.86
C ARG A 113 -2.30 -14.38 11.80
N TRP A 114 -1.73 -13.28 12.28
CA TRP A 114 -2.44 -12.29 13.07
C TRP A 114 -3.63 -11.71 12.29
N TRP A 115 -3.40 -11.26 11.05
CA TRP A 115 -4.44 -10.75 10.17
C TRP A 115 -5.54 -11.78 9.89
N ALA A 116 -5.19 -13.03 9.56
CA ALA A 116 -6.19 -14.08 9.32
C ALA A 116 -7.12 -14.30 10.53
N MET A 117 -6.60 -14.15 11.75
CA MET A 117 -7.41 -14.18 12.97
C MET A 117 -8.26 -12.91 13.14
N THR A 118 -7.67 -11.71 12.98
CA THR A 118 -8.41 -10.45 13.20
C THR A 118 -9.43 -10.14 12.12
N ASP A 119 -9.14 -10.49 10.87
CA ASP A 119 -10.04 -10.32 9.72
C ASP A 119 -11.30 -11.18 9.88
N ALA A 120 -11.21 -12.36 10.53
CA ALA A 120 -12.35 -13.22 10.81
C ALA A 120 -13.38 -12.60 11.78
N PHE A 121 -12.95 -11.64 12.61
CA PHE A 121 -13.81 -10.86 13.50
C PHE A 121 -14.39 -9.61 12.82
N GLN A 122 -14.04 -9.36 11.56
CA GLN A 122 -14.28 -8.10 10.87
C GLN A 122 -15.04 -8.29 9.55
N GLN A 123 -15.56 -7.18 9.05
CA GLN A 123 -16.08 -7.08 7.70
C GLN A 123 -15.56 -5.80 7.06
N SER A 124 -14.88 -5.92 5.91
CA SER A 124 -14.47 -4.73 5.16
C SER A 124 -15.67 -3.90 4.71
N VAL A 125 -15.51 -2.57 4.77
CA VAL A 125 -16.45 -1.60 4.21
C VAL A 125 -16.04 -1.15 2.79
N ASN A 126 -14.96 -1.69 2.24
CA ASN A 126 -14.55 -1.47 0.85
C ASN A 126 -15.15 -2.55 -0.07
N PRO A 127 -15.95 -2.20 -1.08
CA PRO A 127 -16.44 -3.16 -2.06
C PRO A 127 -15.29 -3.87 -2.78
N GLY A 128 -15.29 -5.20 -2.80
CA GLY A 128 -14.26 -6.01 -3.46
C GLY A 128 -12.98 -6.26 -2.66
N ALA A 129 -12.88 -5.80 -1.40
CA ALA A 129 -11.80 -6.22 -0.51
C ALA A 129 -11.89 -7.72 -0.18
N VAL A 130 -10.74 -8.38 -0.04
CA VAL A 130 -10.65 -9.84 0.17
C VAL A 130 -10.11 -10.19 1.55
N SER A 131 -8.98 -9.62 1.95
CA SER A 131 -8.39 -9.71 3.30
C SER A 131 -7.30 -8.65 3.48
N SER A 132 -6.81 -8.45 4.70
CA SER A 132 -5.66 -7.60 5.00
C SER A 132 -4.40 -8.04 4.25
N GLU A 133 -4.21 -9.36 4.04
CA GLU A 133 -3.09 -9.91 3.27
C GLU A 133 -3.20 -9.57 1.77
N LYS A 134 -4.40 -9.64 1.19
CA LYS A 134 -4.59 -9.35 -0.25
C LYS A 134 -4.70 -7.86 -0.56
N ALA A 135 -4.87 -7.00 0.43
CA ALA A 135 -4.91 -5.56 0.25
C ALA A 135 -3.72 -5.06 -0.60
N GLY A 136 -4.02 -4.41 -1.73
CA GLY A 136 -3.04 -3.84 -2.65
C GLY A 136 -2.34 -4.81 -3.61
N THR A 137 -2.61 -6.12 -3.55
CA THR A 137 -2.11 -7.09 -4.54
C THR A 137 -2.93 -7.01 -5.84
N VAL A 138 -2.49 -7.70 -6.90
CA VAL A 138 -3.31 -7.88 -8.12
C VAL A 138 -4.25 -9.07 -7.92
N GLY A 139 -5.53 -8.88 -8.17
CA GLY A 139 -6.57 -9.91 -8.12
C GLY A 139 -6.65 -10.73 -9.41
N GLU A 140 -7.52 -11.75 -9.41
CA GLU A 140 -7.70 -12.66 -10.56
C GLU A 140 -8.22 -11.95 -11.82
N ASP A 141 -8.91 -10.82 -11.66
CA ASP A 141 -9.40 -9.97 -12.75
C ASP A 141 -8.36 -8.95 -13.26
N GLY A 142 -7.11 -9.04 -12.77
CA GLY A 142 -6.00 -8.14 -13.11
C GLY A 142 -6.06 -6.77 -12.44
N LYS A 143 -7.05 -6.46 -11.59
CA LYS A 143 -7.17 -5.18 -10.88
C LYS A 143 -6.47 -5.21 -9.53
N LYS A 144 -6.15 -4.03 -8.99
CA LYS A 144 -5.63 -3.91 -7.62
C LYS A 144 -6.74 -4.21 -6.61
N VAL A 145 -6.51 -5.17 -5.72
CA VAL A 145 -7.42 -5.51 -4.62
C VAL A 145 -7.51 -4.33 -3.64
N PRO A 146 -8.72 -3.86 -3.29
CA PRO A 146 -8.92 -2.78 -2.31
C PRO A 146 -8.30 -3.08 -0.94
N GLY A 147 -8.06 -2.03 -0.15
CA GLY A 147 -7.66 -2.17 1.25
C GLY A 147 -8.73 -2.90 2.08
N TRP A 148 -8.32 -3.70 3.06
CA TRP A 148 -9.28 -4.33 3.99
C TRP A 148 -9.93 -3.29 4.90
N TRP A 149 -9.11 -2.40 5.46
CA TRP A 149 -9.57 -1.18 6.09
C TRP A 149 -9.78 -0.08 5.03
N LYS A 150 -10.81 0.74 5.21
CA LYS A 150 -11.09 1.89 4.35
C LYS A 150 -10.43 3.13 4.90
N GLU A 151 -9.59 3.78 4.10
CA GLU A 151 -9.00 5.07 4.45
C GLU A 151 -10.05 6.19 4.47
N CYS A 152 -9.92 7.08 5.45
CA CYS A 152 -10.74 8.25 5.68
C CYS A 152 -9.91 9.51 5.44
N GLU A 153 -10.54 10.52 4.85
CA GLU A 153 -9.90 11.82 4.59
C GLU A 153 -9.66 12.59 5.90
N GLU A 154 -8.43 13.07 6.10
CA GLU A 154 -8.12 14.00 7.19
C GLU A 154 -8.57 15.42 6.81
N LEU A 155 -9.65 15.90 7.43
CA LEU A 155 -10.21 17.23 7.15
C LEU A 155 -9.58 18.35 7.98
N PHE A 156 -8.92 18.03 9.10
CA PHE A 156 -8.31 18.99 10.02
C PHE A 156 -7.23 18.33 10.89
N TYR A 157 -6.16 19.08 11.17
CA TYR A 157 -5.13 18.74 12.15
C TYR A 157 -4.60 20.03 12.80
N LEU A 158 -4.29 19.93 14.10
CA LEU A 158 -3.55 20.93 14.87
C LEU A 158 -2.40 20.19 15.58
N PRO A 159 -1.13 20.61 15.39
CA PRO A 159 0.02 20.06 16.13
C PRO A 159 -0.06 20.28 17.65
#